data_AF-Q47Q07-F1
#
_entry.id   AF-Q47Q07-F1
#
_cell.length_a   1.000
_cell.length_b   1.000
_cell.length_c   1.000
_cell.angle_alpha   90.00
_cell.angle_beta   90.00
_cell.angle_gamma   90.00
#
_symmetry.space_group_name_H-M   'P 1'
#
loop_
_entity.id
_entity.type
_entity.pdbx_description
1 polymer ?
#
loop_
_entity_poly.entity_id
_entity_poly.type
_entity_poly.pdbx_seq_one_letter_code
_entity_poly.pdbx_strand_id
1 'polypeptide(L)'
;MLTQVEPSATRTLNPFRRTRAIAEHTLREAKDDVTHLRLLSLFHALAACETALSQAPGTLREKLDALRTAVVDLVGEDWLTSHPTHPDVRAFRRLDDTALLSRLDEALSNLLRARFFQLAA
;
A
#
# COMPACT_ATOMS: atom_id res chain seq x y z
N MET A 1 -1.17 45.84 4.24
CA MET A 1 -1.87 44.72 3.57
C MET A 1 -0.84 43.88 2.86
N LEU A 2 -0.44 42.76 3.47
CA LEU A 2 0.48 41.79 2.88
C LEU A 2 -0.37 40.66 2.31
N THR A 3 -0.42 40.58 0.99
CA THR A 3 -1.01 39.47 0.26
C THR A 3 -0.16 38.24 0.57
N GLN A 4 -0.58 37.42 1.53
CA GLN A 4 -0.06 36.06 1.63
C GLN A 4 -0.50 35.33 0.36
N VAL A 5 0.44 35.15 -0.56
CA VAL A 5 0.35 34.13 -1.59
C VAL A 5 0.35 32.80 -0.85
N GLU A 6 -0.83 32.22 -0.64
CA GLU A 6 -0.94 30.85 -0.17
C GLU A 6 -0.14 29.96 -1.14
N PRO A 7 0.82 29.16 -0.66
CA PRO A 7 1.45 28.16 -1.50
C PRO A 7 0.39 27.16 -1.91
N SER A 8 -0.10 27.34 -3.13
CA SER A 8 -1.03 26.43 -3.79
C SER A 8 -0.43 25.02 -3.81
N ALA A 9 -1.04 24.14 -3.02
CA ALA A 9 -1.08 22.70 -3.22
C ALA A 9 0.24 21.98 -3.59
N THR A 10 1.20 21.92 -2.67
CA THR A 10 2.06 20.72 -2.54
C THR A 10 1.43 19.71 -1.58
N ARG A 11 0.12 19.49 -1.74
CA ARG A 11 -0.67 18.61 -0.88
C ARG A 11 -0.52 17.16 -1.37
N THR A 12 0.57 16.55 -0.89
CA THR A 12 0.83 15.10 -0.77
C THR A 12 1.33 14.35 -2.02
N LEU A 13 2.64 14.43 -2.29
CA LEU A 13 3.38 13.53 -3.21
C LEU A 13 3.59 12.10 -2.67
N ASN A 14 2.81 11.66 -1.67
CA ASN A 14 2.92 10.32 -1.09
C ASN A 14 1.53 9.66 -1.04
N PRO A 15 1.01 9.23 -2.20
CA PRO A 15 -0.31 8.61 -2.31
C PRO A 15 -0.46 7.38 -1.41
N PHE A 16 0.64 6.72 -1.04
CA PHE A 16 0.66 5.50 -0.23
C PHE A 16 1.19 5.69 1.20
N ARG A 17 0.98 6.89 1.77
CA ARG A 17 1.56 7.25 3.07
C ARG A 17 1.17 6.27 4.19
N ARG A 18 -0.09 5.81 4.25
CA ARG A 18 -0.55 4.92 5.34
C ARG A 18 0.07 3.55 5.18
N THR A 19 0.07 3.02 3.96
CA THR A 19 0.67 1.73 3.63
C THR A 19 2.15 1.71 3.97
N ARG A 20 2.90 2.76 3.60
CA ARG A 20 4.32 2.91 3.97
C ARG A 20 4.56 2.88 5.47
N ALA A 21 3.81 3.66 6.24
CA ALA A 21 4.01 3.73 7.69
C ALA A 21 3.84 2.34 8.36
N ILE A 22 2.87 1.56 7.91
CA ILE A 22 2.63 0.21 8.43
C ILE A 22 3.72 -0.76 7.97
N ALA A 23 4.12 -0.71 6.69
CA ALA A 23 5.20 -1.53 6.16
C ALA A 23 6.54 -1.23 6.87
N GLU A 24 6.84 0.04 7.15
CA GLU A 24 8.07 0.46 7.85
C GLU A 24 8.07 -0.04 9.30
N HIS A 25 6.93 0.05 9.99
CA HIS A 25 6.81 -0.51 11.32
C HIS A 25 6.99 -2.04 11.28
N THR A 26 6.33 -2.72 10.34
CA THR A 26 6.45 -4.17 10.17
C THR A 26 7.90 -4.58 9.88
N LEU A 27 8.63 -3.79 9.09
CA LEU A 27 10.04 -4.04 8.78
C LEU A 27 10.93 -3.98 10.02
N ARG A 28 10.67 -3.05 10.93
CA ARG A 28 11.42 -2.91 12.19
C ARG A 28 11.20 -4.09 13.13
N GLU A 29 10.00 -4.68 13.10
CA GLU A 29 9.60 -5.80 13.95
C GLU A 29 9.86 -7.18 13.31
N ALA A 30 10.11 -7.24 12.00
CA ALA A 30 10.31 -8.48 11.25
C ALA A 30 11.56 -9.22 11.75
N LYS A 31 11.39 -10.48 12.14
CA LYS A 31 12.47 -11.36 12.65
C LYS A 31 12.97 -12.36 11.62
N ASP A 32 12.27 -12.49 10.50
CA ASP A 32 12.60 -13.42 9.43
C ASP A 32 12.95 -12.70 8.12
N ASP A 33 13.95 -13.24 7.43
CA ASP A 33 14.49 -12.66 6.19
C ASP A 33 13.46 -12.69 5.05
N VAL A 34 12.51 -13.64 5.07
CA VAL A 34 11.48 -13.77 4.03
C VAL A 34 10.52 -12.57 4.09
N THR A 35 10.01 -12.24 5.27
CA THR A 35 9.17 -11.05 5.48
C THR A 35 9.94 -9.78 5.18
N HIS A 36 11.22 -9.70 5.55
CA HIS A 36 12.08 -8.55 5.22
C HIS A 36 12.18 -8.33 3.70
N LEU A 37 12.51 -9.37 2.93
CA LEU A 37 12.61 -9.29 1.47
C LEU A 37 11.28 -8.94 0.80
N ARG A 38 10.16 -9.47 1.31
CA ARG A 38 8.82 -9.14 0.82
C ARG A 38 8.45 -7.68 1.11
N LEU A 39 8.82 -7.15 2.27
CA LEU A 39 8.64 -5.73 2.59
C LEU A 39 9.49 -4.83 1.70
N LEU A 40 10.75 -5.20 1.41
CA LEU A 40 11.58 -4.46 0.45
C LEU A 40 10.96 -4.47 -0.96
N SER A 41 10.37 -5.59 -1.38
CA SER A 41 9.67 -5.71 -2.66
C SER A 41 8.43 -4.81 -2.70
N LEU A 42 7.67 -4.76 -1.60
CA LEU A 42 6.55 -3.82 -1.45
C LEU A 42 7.01 -2.36 -1.56
N PHE A 43 8.09 -1.97 -0.90
CA PHE A 43 8.62 -0.60 -1.00
C PHE A 43 9.03 -0.23 -2.42
N HIS A 44 9.63 -1.15 -3.17
CA HIS A 44 9.97 -0.93 -4.58
C HIS A 44 8.71 -0.73 -5.43
N ALA A 45 7.68 -1.54 -5.23
CA ALA A 45 6.42 -1.42 -5.98
C ALA A 45 5.70 -0.10 -5.67
N LEU A 46 5.69 0.34 -4.40
CA LEU A 46 5.15 1.63 -3.98
C LEU A 46 5.89 2.79 -4.66
N ALA A 47 7.22 2.77 -4.63
CA ALA A 47 8.04 3.79 -5.29
C ALA A 47 7.80 3.82 -6.81
N ALA A 48 7.69 2.65 -7.45
CA ALA A 48 7.40 2.56 -8.89
C ALA A 48 6.04 3.17 -9.25
N CYS A 49 5.01 2.98 -8.41
CA CYS A 49 3.72 3.64 -8.60
C CYS A 49 3.81 5.16 -8.46
N GLU A 50 4.54 5.66 -7.45
CA GLU A 50 4.77 7.09 -7.24
C GLU A 50 5.53 7.73 -8.42
N THR A 51 6.54 7.04 -8.94
CA THR A 51 7.27 7.46 -10.15
C THR A 51 6.37 7.45 -11.38
N ALA A 52 5.58 6.40 -11.60
CA ALA A 52 4.65 6.32 -12.72
C ALA A 52 3.62 7.46 -12.69
N LEU A 53 3.07 7.79 -11.51
CA LEU A 53 2.15 8.92 -11.34
C LEU A 53 2.78 10.26 -11.72
N SER A 54 4.07 10.43 -11.44
CA SER A 54 4.77 11.69 -11.63
C SER A 54 5.35 11.84 -13.05
N GLN A 55 5.76 10.74 -13.68
CA GLN A 55 6.61 10.77 -14.88
C GLN A 55 6.05 9.98 -16.07
N ALA A 56 5.27 8.92 -15.82
CA ALA A 56 4.80 8.03 -16.89
C ALA A 56 3.42 7.42 -16.57
N PRO A 57 2.34 8.22 -16.56
CA PRO A 57 1.01 7.75 -16.14
C PRO A 57 0.48 6.57 -16.96
N GLY A 58 0.92 6.43 -18.22
CA GLY A 58 0.57 5.30 -19.08
C GLY A 58 1.05 3.93 -18.56
N THR A 59 2.03 3.91 -17.65
CA THR A 59 2.54 2.67 -17.01
C THR A 59 1.92 2.40 -15.65
N LEU A 60 1.08 3.31 -15.13
CA LEU A 60 0.55 3.23 -13.77
C LEU A 60 -0.21 1.92 -13.53
N ARG A 61 -1.03 1.49 -14.50
CA ARG A 61 -1.80 0.24 -14.40
C ARG A 61 -0.89 -0.97 -14.12
N GLU A 62 0.18 -1.11 -14.90
CA GLU A 62 1.16 -2.19 -14.73
C GLU A 62 1.84 -2.11 -13.35
N LYS A 63 2.16 -0.90 -12.87
CA LYS A 63 2.77 -0.74 -11.55
C LYS A 63 1.79 -1.02 -10.40
N LEU A 64 0.51 -0.73 -10.58
CA LEU A 64 -0.55 -1.10 -9.64
C LEU A 64 -0.73 -2.63 -9.57
N ASP A 65 -0.66 -3.34 -10.70
CA ASP A 65 -0.69 -4.81 -10.72
C ASP A 65 0.53 -5.42 -10.01
N ALA A 66 1.72 -4.86 -10.25
CA ALA A 66 2.93 -5.25 -9.52
C ALA A 66 2.83 -4.97 -8.01
N LEU A 67 2.22 -3.85 -7.62
CA LEU A 67 1.96 -3.52 -6.22
C LEU A 67 0.99 -4.51 -5.57
N ARG A 68 -0.10 -4.88 -6.25
CA ARG A 68 -1.04 -5.91 -5.76
C ARG A 68 -0.33 -7.24 -5.54
N THR A 69 0.52 -7.64 -6.49
CA THR A 69 1.31 -8.88 -6.39
C THR A 69 2.22 -8.84 -5.16
N ALA A 70 2.99 -7.76 -4.97
CA ALA A 70 3.87 -7.62 -3.80
C ALA A 70 3.10 -7.64 -2.47
N VAL A 71 1.89 -7.08 -2.44
CA VAL A 71 1.01 -7.13 -1.25
C VAL A 71 0.53 -8.56 -0.98
N VAL A 72 0.09 -9.29 -2.02
CA VAL A 72 -0.32 -10.69 -1.89
C VAL A 72 0.84 -11.56 -1.40
N ASP A 73 2.03 -11.38 -1.96
CA ASP A 73 3.24 -12.11 -1.54
C ASP A 73 3.60 -11.82 -0.08
N LEU A 74 3.51 -10.55 0.34
CA LEU A 74 3.78 -10.15 1.72
C LEU A 74 2.75 -10.73 2.70
N VAL A 75 1.46 -10.60 2.39
CA VAL A 75 0.37 -11.06 3.28
C VAL A 75 0.30 -12.59 3.32
N GLY A 76 0.56 -13.24 2.19
CA GLY A 76 0.46 -14.67 1.96
C GLY A 76 -0.90 -15.08 1.42
N GLU A 77 -0.92 -15.79 0.28
CA GLU A 77 -2.14 -16.30 -0.35
C GLU A 77 -2.93 -17.23 0.58
N ASP A 78 -2.23 -18.09 1.34
CA ASP A 78 -2.86 -18.99 2.32
C ASP A 78 -3.62 -18.23 3.41
N TRP A 79 -3.10 -17.08 3.84
CA TRP A 79 -3.79 -16.25 4.82
C TRP A 79 -5.03 -15.57 4.22
N LEU A 80 -4.93 -15.08 2.98
CA LEU A 80 -6.05 -14.46 2.25
C LEU A 80 -7.17 -15.47 1.95
N THR A 81 -6.83 -16.71 1.61
CA THR A 81 -7.79 -17.78 1.36
C THR A 81 -8.44 -18.29 2.64
N SER A 82 -7.73 -18.27 3.76
CA SER A 82 -8.25 -18.66 5.09
C SER A 82 -9.17 -17.60 5.72
N HIS A 83 -9.09 -16.33 5.30
CA HIS A 83 -9.89 -15.22 5.83
C HIS A 83 -10.82 -14.55 4.78
N PRO A 84 -11.61 -15.32 4.00
CA PRO A 84 -12.31 -14.79 2.84
C PRO A 84 -13.43 -13.80 3.19
N THR A 85 -13.95 -13.88 4.42
CA THR A 85 -15.03 -13.01 4.92
C THR A 85 -14.52 -11.77 5.66
N HIS A 86 -13.21 -11.68 5.91
CA HIS A 86 -12.63 -10.53 6.60
C HIS A 86 -12.90 -9.24 5.80
N PRO A 87 -13.41 -8.17 6.43
CA PRO A 87 -13.81 -6.96 5.72
C PRO A 87 -12.68 -6.38 4.87
N ASP A 88 -11.45 -6.35 5.40
CA ASP A 88 -10.29 -5.80 4.68
C ASP A 88 -9.80 -6.70 3.52
N VAL A 89 -9.94 -8.03 3.63
CA VAL A 89 -9.64 -8.95 2.52
C VAL A 89 -10.66 -8.76 1.39
N ARG A 90 -11.94 -8.59 1.73
CA ARG A 90 -12.98 -8.29 0.73
C ARG A 90 -12.79 -6.91 0.09
N ALA A 91 -12.41 -5.91 0.87
CA ALA A 91 -12.13 -4.56 0.36
C ALA A 91 -10.96 -4.61 -0.63
N PHE A 92 -9.87 -5.29 -0.28
CA PHE A 92 -8.72 -5.51 -1.16
C PHE A 92 -9.09 -6.22 -2.46
N ARG A 93 -9.85 -7.33 -2.39
CA ARG A 93 -10.28 -8.09 -3.58
C ARG A 93 -11.24 -7.34 -4.50
N ARG A 94 -11.95 -6.31 -3.99
CA ARG A 94 -12.87 -5.48 -4.76
C ARG A 94 -12.21 -4.24 -5.37
N LEU A 95 -10.96 -3.94 -5.02
CA LEU A 95 -10.25 -2.84 -5.65
C LEU A 95 -10.03 -3.16 -7.13
N ASP A 96 -10.55 -2.31 -8.00
CA ASP A 96 -10.21 -2.28 -9.42
C ASP A 96 -9.21 -1.15 -9.72
N ASP A 97 -8.76 -1.05 -10.97
CA ASP A 97 -7.77 -0.05 -11.39
C ASP A 97 -8.36 1.35 -11.59
N THR A 98 -9.68 1.49 -11.38
CA THR A 98 -10.39 2.78 -11.41
C THR A 98 -10.54 3.38 -10.01
N ALA A 99 -10.18 2.62 -8.97
CA ALA A 99 -10.21 3.08 -7.59
C ALA A 99 -9.30 4.30 -7.41
N LEU A 100 -9.80 5.30 -6.68
CA LEU A 100 -9.00 6.45 -6.26
C LEU A 100 -7.78 5.97 -5.46
N LEU A 101 -6.61 6.57 -5.70
CA LEU A 101 -5.36 6.21 -5.01
C LEU A 101 -5.49 6.25 -3.47
N SER A 102 -6.30 7.16 -2.94
CA SER A 102 -6.59 7.24 -1.50
C SER A 102 -7.33 6.02 -0.97
N ARG A 103 -8.26 5.45 -1.75
CA ARG A 103 -8.96 4.20 -1.40
C ARG A 103 -8.03 3.00 -1.50
N LEU A 104 -7.12 3.02 -2.47
CA LEU A 104 -6.09 2.00 -2.60
C LEU A 104 -5.16 2.01 -1.38
N ASP A 105 -4.59 3.15 -1.01
CA ASP A 105 -3.74 3.27 0.19
C ASP A 105 -4.49 2.84 1.46
N GLU A 106 -5.75 3.23 1.60
CA GLU A 106 -6.57 2.82 2.74
C GLU A 106 -6.75 1.30 2.79
N ALA A 107 -7.18 0.67 1.70
CA ALA A 107 -7.41 -0.77 1.65
C ALA A 107 -6.11 -1.58 1.88
N LEU A 108 -5.00 -1.15 1.28
CA LEU A 108 -3.69 -1.77 1.50
C LEU A 108 -3.24 -1.63 2.96
N SER A 109 -3.34 -0.42 3.53
CA SER A 109 -2.97 -0.18 4.92
C SER A 109 -3.80 -0.98 5.91
N ASN A 110 -5.11 -1.11 5.69
CA ASN A 110 -5.99 -1.91 6.54
C ASN A 110 -5.70 -3.40 6.42
N LEU A 111 -5.42 -3.89 5.21
CA LEU A 111 -5.03 -5.29 5.00
C LEU A 111 -3.72 -5.64 5.73
N LEU A 112 -2.69 -4.79 5.62
CA LEU A 112 -1.44 -4.99 6.34
C LEU A 112 -1.64 -4.95 7.86
N ARG A 113 -2.50 -4.04 8.35
CA ARG A 113 -2.84 -3.99 9.77
C ARG A 113 -3.52 -5.28 10.23
N ALA A 114 -4.51 -5.78 9.48
CA ALA A 114 -5.20 -7.02 9.79
C ALA A 114 -4.22 -8.21 9.84
N ARG A 115 -3.24 -8.25 8.93
CA ARG A 115 -2.26 -9.34 8.86
C ARG A 115 -1.19 -9.29 9.96
N PHE A 116 -0.69 -8.11 10.30
CA PHE A 116 0.53 -7.96 11.12
C PHE A 116 0.28 -7.36 12.51
N PHE A 117 -0.87 -6.72 12.75
CA PHE A 117 -1.16 -6.01 14.00
C PHE A 117 -2.37 -6.57 14.76
N GLN A 118 -3.13 -7.52 14.19
CA GLN A 118 -4.17 -8.24 14.90
C GLN A 118 -3.79 -9.70 15.13
N LEU A 119 -3.25 -9.95 16.32
CA LEU A 119 -3.72 -11.00 17.26
C LEU A 119 -3.26 -10.61 18.69
N ALA A 120 -3.77 -9.48 19.17
CA ALA A 120 -3.84 -9.14 20.58
C ALA A 120 -5.28 -8.66 20.87
N ALA A 121 -6.20 -9.61 20.88
CA ALA A 121 -7.55 -9.46 21.42
C ALA A 121 -7.98 -10.83 21.99
#